data_AF-A0A2V5VAP3-F1
#
_entry.id   AF-A0A2V5VAP3-F1
#
_cell.length_a   1.000
_cell.length_b   1.000
_cell.length_c   1.000
_cell.angle_alpha   90.00
_cell.angle_beta   90.00
_cell.angle_gamma   90.00
#
_symmetry.space_group_name_H-M   'P 1'
#
loop_
_entity.id
_entity.type
_entity.pdbx_description
1 polymer ?
#
loop_
_entity_poly.entity_id
_entity_poly.type
_entity_poly.pdbx_seq_one_letter_code
_entity_poly.pdbx_strand_id
1 'polypeptide(L)'
;QLPISSRATNALVTYVAYIWQMLWPVKLAVFYPHPENRLPVWEIILALAALIAISAAAFAVRKKRPYVITGWLWYLGMLVPVIGLVQVGWQGRADRYTYLPQIGLYIMGTWTVADWSASWRHQREILGASAAIIIGVLSWRGWIQTTFWRDSETLFTHTLAVTSNNDVAENNLGIVLLRKGKLDEAISMLQAAVNLRPENAPAHDNLAKAFLQKGQVADAMIHYRKLLEIQPENVEAHNILGTVLIQHGRIREAIEQWQETLTIQPDNGNAKSNLAWVFATSPEGSFRDGVRAVQLAEQALRLSGGKNPIIFRTLAAAYAESGRFPEAIETAKRGVELANNLTTGNLSPNSE
;
A
#
# COMPACT_ATOMS: atom_id res chain seq x y z
N GLN A 1 -15.21 -6.46 6.75
CA GLN A 1 -14.71 -7.84 6.56
C GLN A 1 -15.52 -8.51 5.48
N LEU A 2 -14.93 -9.44 4.73
CA LEU A 2 -15.60 -10.16 3.65
C LEU A 2 -16.55 -11.25 4.21
N PRO A 3 -17.66 -11.55 3.50
CA PRO A 3 -18.56 -12.64 3.87
C PRO A 3 -17.82 -13.99 3.95
N ILE A 4 -18.25 -14.84 4.88
CA ILE A 4 -17.65 -16.17 5.08
C ILE A 4 -17.79 -17.02 3.81
N SER A 5 -18.90 -16.91 3.07
CA SER A 5 -19.13 -17.63 1.82
C SER A 5 -18.11 -17.27 0.73
N SER A 6 -17.79 -15.98 0.58
CA SER A 6 -16.76 -15.50 -0.36
C SER A 6 -15.38 -16.02 0.02
N ARG A 7 -15.05 -16.02 1.32
CA ARG A 7 -13.78 -16.55 1.84
C ARG A 7 -13.67 -18.06 1.64
N ALA A 8 -14.75 -18.80 1.85
CA ALA A 8 -14.81 -20.25 1.67
C ALA A 8 -14.64 -20.66 0.21
N THR A 9 -15.32 -19.98 -0.73
CA THR A 9 -15.19 -20.24 -2.17
C THR A 9 -13.78 -19.92 -2.68
N ASN A 10 -13.21 -18.80 -2.24
CA ASN A 10 -11.80 -18.47 -2.51
C ASN A 10 -10.84 -19.53 -1.96
N ALA A 11 -11.07 -20.02 -0.74
CA ALA A 11 -10.24 -21.05 -0.12
C ALA A 11 -10.21 -22.35 -0.96
N LEU A 12 -11.37 -22.81 -1.45
CA LEU A 12 -11.46 -24.00 -2.31
C LEU A 12 -10.60 -23.87 -3.56
N VAL A 13 -10.74 -22.75 -4.29
CA VAL A 13 -9.97 -22.50 -5.52
C VAL A 13 -8.48 -22.35 -5.20
N THR A 14 -8.14 -21.69 -4.09
CA THR A 14 -6.76 -21.43 -3.68
C THR A 14 -5.98 -22.72 -3.36
N TYR A 15 -6.61 -23.71 -2.71
CA TYR A 15 -5.98 -25.02 -2.49
C TYR A 15 -5.52 -25.66 -3.81
N VAL A 16 -6.36 -25.62 -4.84
CA VAL A 16 -6.03 -26.23 -6.14
C VAL A 16 -5.01 -25.37 -6.88
N ALA A 17 -5.15 -24.05 -6.83
CA ALA A 17 -4.24 -23.12 -7.47
C ALA A 17 -2.80 -23.26 -6.96
N TYR A 18 -2.59 -23.53 -5.66
CA TYR A 18 -1.23 -23.76 -5.14
C TYR A 18 -0.63 -25.13 -5.47
N ILE A 19 -1.46 -26.17 -5.66
CA ILE A 19 -0.97 -27.44 -6.22
C ILE A 19 -0.46 -27.20 -7.63
N TRP A 20 -1.23 -26.49 -8.45
CA TRP A 20 -0.81 -26.11 -9.81
C TRP A 20 0.47 -25.27 -9.78
N GLN A 21 0.54 -24.26 -8.92
CA GLN A 21 1.68 -23.35 -8.82
C GLN A 21 2.96 -24.04 -8.31
N MET A 22 2.83 -25.08 -7.48
CA MET A 22 3.96 -25.93 -7.08
C MET A 22 4.56 -26.66 -8.28
N LEU A 23 3.71 -27.15 -9.20
CA LEU A 23 4.14 -27.89 -10.39
C LEU A 23 4.62 -26.96 -11.51
N TRP A 24 3.96 -25.80 -11.65
CA TRP A 24 4.19 -24.85 -12.74
C TRP A 24 4.11 -23.39 -12.25
N PRO A 25 5.19 -22.86 -11.64
CA PRO A 25 5.20 -21.52 -11.06
C PRO A 25 5.27 -20.45 -12.17
N VAL A 26 4.11 -20.06 -12.68
CA VAL A 26 3.95 -19.07 -13.74
C VAL A 26 2.93 -18.02 -13.33
N LYS A 27 3.00 -16.83 -13.95
CA LYS A 27 2.06 -15.73 -13.70
C LYS A 27 2.00 -15.33 -12.23
N LEU A 28 3.17 -15.30 -11.57
CA LEU A 28 3.25 -14.95 -10.16
C LEU A 28 3.17 -13.44 -9.99
N ALA A 29 2.35 -13.01 -9.04
CA ALA A 29 2.14 -11.61 -8.70
C ALA A 29 2.59 -11.30 -7.27
N VAL A 30 3.01 -10.06 -7.03
CA VAL A 30 3.31 -9.59 -5.67
C VAL A 30 2.07 -9.51 -4.80
N PHE A 31 0.90 -9.32 -5.41
CA PHE A 31 -0.37 -9.20 -4.71
C PHE A 31 -1.52 -9.80 -5.54
N TYR A 32 -2.30 -10.69 -4.92
CA TYR A 32 -3.51 -11.27 -5.51
C TYR A 32 -4.74 -10.73 -4.77
N PRO A 33 -5.52 -9.81 -5.36
CA PRO A 33 -6.75 -9.33 -4.75
C PRO A 33 -7.70 -10.48 -4.45
N HIS A 34 -8.42 -10.40 -3.33
CA HIS A 34 -9.48 -11.35 -3.06
C HIS A 34 -10.55 -11.20 -4.16
N PRO A 35 -11.00 -12.30 -4.78
CA PRO A 35 -11.94 -12.23 -5.91
C PRO A 35 -13.37 -11.88 -5.48
N GLU A 36 -13.63 -11.87 -4.17
CA GLU A 36 -14.92 -11.54 -3.53
C GLU A 36 -15.98 -12.52 -4.03
N ASN A 37 -16.97 -12.06 -4.78
CA ASN A 37 -18.02 -12.89 -5.38
C ASN A 37 -17.86 -13.05 -6.90
N ARG A 38 -16.67 -12.76 -7.44
CA ARG A 38 -16.40 -12.73 -8.89
C ARG A 38 -15.83 -14.05 -9.43
N LEU A 39 -15.62 -15.05 -8.57
CA LEU A 39 -15.14 -16.36 -9.01
C LEU A 39 -16.21 -17.05 -9.89
N PRO A 40 -15.83 -17.57 -11.08
CA PRO A 40 -16.73 -18.35 -11.90
C PRO A 40 -17.19 -19.62 -11.16
N VAL A 41 -18.49 -19.94 -11.26
CA VAL A 41 -19.08 -21.11 -10.59
C VAL A 41 -18.40 -22.42 -11.01
N TRP A 42 -18.00 -22.53 -12.28
CA TRP A 42 -17.31 -23.72 -12.78
C TRP A 42 -15.94 -23.93 -12.12
N GLU A 43 -15.20 -22.86 -11.81
CA GLU A 43 -13.91 -22.96 -11.12
C GLU A 43 -14.10 -23.52 -9.71
N ILE A 44 -15.14 -23.05 -9.02
CA ILE A 44 -15.48 -23.51 -7.67
C ILE A 44 -15.87 -25.00 -7.71
N ILE A 45 -16.70 -25.41 -8.67
CA ILE A 45 -17.12 -26.81 -8.83
C ILE A 45 -15.94 -27.71 -9.14
N LEU A 46 -15.08 -27.33 -10.10
CA LEU A 46 -13.89 -28.11 -10.45
C LEU A 46 -12.92 -28.20 -9.27
N ALA A 47 -12.70 -27.09 -8.55
CA ALA A 47 -11.84 -27.09 -7.38
C ALA A 47 -12.38 -28.00 -6.28
N LEU A 48 -13.67 -27.91 -5.98
CA LEU A 48 -14.32 -28.79 -5.00
C LEU A 48 -14.23 -30.26 -5.41
N ALA A 49 -14.53 -30.58 -6.67
CA ALA A 49 -14.44 -31.94 -7.20
C ALA A 49 -13.02 -32.50 -7.10
N ALA A 50 -12.00 -31.70 -7.44
CA ALA A 50 -10.59 -32.07 -7.32
C ALA A 50 -10.22 -32.35 -5.86
N LEU A 51 -10.61 -31.49 -4.92
CA LEU A 51 -10.33 -31.68 -3.49
C LEU A 51 -11.00 -32.93 -2.92
N ILE A 52 -12.25 -33.21 -3.31
CA ILE A 52 -12.96 -34.44 -2.93
C ILE A 52 -12.24 -35.66 -3.50
N ALA A 53 -11.89 -35.64 -4.79
CA ALA A 53 -11.22 -36.75 -5.45
C ALA A 53 -9.85 -37.07 -4.82
N ILE A 54 -9.03 -36.05 -4.57
CA ILE A 54 -7.71 -36.23 -3.93
C ILE A 54 -7.88 -36.74 -2.49
N SER A 55 -8.83 -36.19 -1.73
CA SER A 55 -9.11 -36.63 -0.37
C SER A 55 -9.60 -38.08 -0.32
N ALA A 56 -10.50 -38.46 -1.21
CA ALA A 56 -11.00 -39.84 -1.31
C ALA A 56 -9.87 -40.81 -1.70
N ALA A 57 -9.02 -40.43 -2.66
CA ALA A 57 -7.87 -41.24 -3.06
C ALA A 57 -6.87 -41.40 -1.91
N ALA A 58 -6.52 -40.30 -1.22
CA ALA A 58 -5.63 -40.32 -0.05
C ALA A 58 -6.18 -41.21 1.07
N PHE A 59 -7.48 -41.14 1.33
CA PHE A 59 -8.13 -41.99 2.31
C PHE A 59 -8.18 -43.46 1.87
N ALA A 60 -8.46 -43.75 0.60
CA ALA A 60 -8.49 -45.12 0.08
C ALA A 60 -7.13 -45.83 0.22
N VAL A 61 -6.04 -45.13 -0.03
CA VAL A 61 -4.68 -45.70 0.05
C VAL A 61 -4.07 -45.64 1.45
N ARG A 62 -4.71 -45.01 2.43
CA ARG A 62 -4.14 -44.70 3.76
C ARG A 62 -3.48 -45.88 4.50
N LYS A 63 -4.02 -47.09 4.35
CA LYS A 63 -3.47 -48.30 5.00
C LYS A 63 -2.23 -48.85 4.28
N LYS A 64 -2.17 -48.70 2.95
CA LYS A 64 -1.06 -49.19 2.12
C LYS A 64 0.06 -48.16 1.99
N ARG A 65 -0.29 -46.87 1.93
CA ARG A 65 0.60 -45.74 1.69
C ARG A 65 0.25 -44.59 2.65
N PRO A 66 0.60 -44.70 3.94
CA PRO A 66 0.21 -43.72 4.95
C PRO A 66 0.77 -42.31 4.69
N TYR A 67 1.92 -42.21 4.02
CA TYR A 67 2.52 -40.93 3.65
C TYR A 67 1.61 -40.06 2.76
N VAL A 68 0.69 -40.66 1.97
CA VAL A 68 -0.24 -39.91 1.11
C VAL A 68 -1.26 -39.15 1.95
N ILE A 69 -1.91 -39.83 2.91
CA ILE A 69 -2.90 -39.17 3.78
C ILE A 69 -2.22 -38.19 4.73
N THR A 70 -1.03 -38.51 5.25
CA THR A 70 -0.26 -37.60 6.10
C THR A 70 0.12 -36.34 5.36
N GLY A 71 0.68 -36.47 4.15
CA GLY A 71 1.04 -35.32 3.31
C GLY A 71 -0.17 -34.48 2.91
N TRP A 72 -1.29 -35.12 2.57
CA TRP A 72 -2.52 -34.44 2.21
C TRP A 72 -3.14 -33.65 3.37
N LEU A 73 -3.27 -34.26 4.55
CA LEU A 73 -3.81 -33.58 5.74
C LEU A 73 -2.89 -32.45 6.23
N TRP A 74 -1.56 -32.64 6.13
CA TRP A 74 -0.60 -31.58 6.40
C TRP A 74 -0.83 -30.37 5.49
N TYR A 75 -0.92 -30.61 4.18
CA TYR A 75 -1.18 -29.57 3.19
C TYR A 75 -2.49 -28.83 3.48
N LEU A 76 -3.58 -29.58 3.72
CA LEU A 76 -4.89 -28.99 4.01
C LEU A 76 -4.85 -28.12 5.27
N GLY A 77 -4.31 -28.66 6.38
CA GLY A 77 -4.30 -27.97 7.67
C GLY A 77 -3.39 -26.75 7.70
N MET A 78 -2.15 -26.86 7.22
CA MET A 78 -1.16 -25.80 7.29
C MET A 78 -1.50 -24.59 6.42
N LEU A 79 -2.29 -24.78 5.36
CA LEU A 79 -2.64 -23.71 4.43
C LEU A 79 -3.83 -22.85 4.91
N VAL A 80 -4.63 -23.33 5.88
CA VAL A 80 -5.82 -22.64 6.40
C VAL A 80 -5.58 -21.17 6.76
N PRO A 81 -4.47 -20.78 7.44
CA PRO A 81 -4.22 -19.38 7.78
C PRO A 81 -3.95 -18.47 6.57
N VAL A 82 -3.61 -19.04 5.40
CA VAL A 82 -3.02 -18.31 4.26
C VAL A 82 -3.96 -18.23 3.05
N ILE A 83 -4.95 -19.12 2.93
CA ILE A 83 -5.90 -19.17 1.81
C ILE A 83 -7.04 -18.13 1.85
N GLY A 84 -6.89 -17.08 2.66
CA GLY A 84 -7.94 -16.07 2.84
C GLY A 84 -9.15 -16.55 3.66
N LEU A 85 -9.15 -17.80 4.16
CA LEU A 85 -10.20 -18.28 5.05
C LEU A 85 -10.16 -17.54 6.37
N VAL A 86 -8.98 -17.25 6.93
CA VAL A 86 -8.78 -16.26 8.01
C VAL A 86 -8.37 -14.94 7.37
N GLN A 87 -9.22 -13.93 7.45
CA GLN A 87 -8.99 -12.67 6.75
C GLN A 87 -7.99 -11.81 7.53
N VAL A 88 -6.76 -11.71 7.01
CA VAL A 88 -5.69 -10.81 7.53
C VAL A 88 -5.47 -9.60 6.61
N GLY A 89 -6.25 -9.49 5.52
CA GLY A 89 -6.19 -8.37 4.58
C GLY A 89 -7.16 -8.56 3.41
N TRP A 90 -6.88 -7.85 2.31
CA TRP A 90 -7.68 -7.89 1.08
C TRP A 90 -7.10 -8.81 0.00
N GLN A 91 -6.05 -9.56 0.33
CA GLN A 91 -5.50 -10.60 -0.52
C GLN A 91 -6.36 -11.87 -0.50
N GLY A 92 -6.56 -12.50 -1.66
CA GLY A 92 -7.17 -13.82 -1.75
C GLY A 92 -6.20 -14.94 -1.38
N ARG A 93 -4.92 -14.73 -1.68
CA ARG A 93 -3.83 -15.68 -1.38
C ARG A 93 -2.49 -14.96 -1.37
N ALA A 94 -1.48 -15.58 -0.77
CA ALA A 94 -0.13 -15.05 -0.64
C ALA A 94 0.94 -16.15 -0.76
N ASP A 95 1.68 -16.13 -1.86
CA ASP A 95 2.69 -17.14 -2.22
C ASP A 95 3.79 -17.33 -1.17
N ARG A 96 4.16 -16.25 -0.48
CA ARG A 96 5.26 -16.23 0.50
C ARG A 96 5.07 -17.19 1.69
N TYR A 97 3.88 -17.73 1.90
CA TYR A 97 3.58 -18.63 3.02
C TYR A 97 3.34 -20.08 2.60
N THR A 98 3.56 -20.45 1.33
CA THR A 98 3.27 -21.81 0.84
C THR A 98 4.34 -22.84 1.19
N TYR A 99 5.52 -22.40 1.65
CA TYR A 99 6.66 -23.30 1.90
C TYR A 99 6.37 -24.37 2.97
N LEU A 100 5.75 -24.03 4.12
CA LEU A 100 5.38 -25.03 5.13
C LEU A 100 4.22 -25.94 4.68
N PRO A 101 3.13 -25.43 4.10
CA PRO A 101 2.08 -26.28 3.54
C PRO A 101 2.58 -27.26 2.47
N GLN A 102 3.46 -26.81 1.57
CA GLN A 102 3.95 -27.63 0.46
C GLN A 102 4.79 -28.84 0.92
N ILE A 103 5.34 -28.84 2.13
CA ILE A 103 5.99 -30.03 2.73
C ILE A 103 5.09 -31.26 2.63
N GLY A 104 3.79 -31.10 2.87
CA GLY A 104 2.82 -32.18 2.75
C GLY A 104 2.75 -32.77 1.34
N LEU A 105 2.72 -31.90 0.32
CA LEU A 105 2.72 -32.33 -1.08
C LEU A 105 4.07 -32.95 -1.49
N TYR A 106 5.20 -32.44 -0.97
CA TYR A 106 6.52 -33.03 -1.21
C TYR A 106 6.65 -34.43 -0.61
N ILE A 107 6.14 -34.66 0.61
CA ILE A 107 6.06 -36.00 1.22
C ILE A 107 5.24 -36.91 0.31
N MET A 108 4.03 -36.48 -0.08
CA MET A 108 3.15 -37.28 -0.92
C MET A 108 3.79 -37.64 -2.26
N GLY A 109 4.39 -36.67 -2.95
CA GLY A 109 5.03 -36.86 -4.25
C GLY A 109 6.28 -37.75 -4.17
N THR A 110 7.20 -37.45 -3.25
CA THR A 110 8.50 -38.12 -3.16
C THR A 110 8.37 -39.61 -2.89
N TRP A 111 7.56 -39.98 -1.90
CA TRP A 111 7.35 -41.38 -1.53
C TRP A 111 6.49 -42.14 -2.56
N THR A 112 5.53 -41.46 -3.21
CA THR A 112 4.76 -42.08 -4.31
C THR A 112 5.68 -42.42 -5.48
N VAL A 113 6.57 -41.51 -5.88
CA VAL A 113 7.54 -41.74 -6.96
C VAL A 113 8.53 -42.83 -6.58
N ALA A 114 9.00 -42.85 -5.32
CA ALA A 114 9.87 -43.92 -4.82
C ALA A 114 9.20 -45.31 -4.94
N ASP A 115 7.95 -45.44 -4.49
CA ASP A 115 7.21 -46.70 -4.57
C ASP A 115 6.95 -47.14 -6.02
N TRP A 116 6.59 -46.21 -6.91
CA TRP A 116 6.30 -46.54 -8.31
C TRP A 116 7.53 -46.88 -9.13
N SER A 117 8.67 -46.27 -8.80
CA SER A 117 9.93 -46.48 -9.52
C SER A 117 10.79 -47.61 -8.95
N ALA A 118 10.38 -48.25 -7.85
CA ALA A 118 11.15 -49.29 -7.16
C ALA A 118 11.50 -50.50 -8.03
N SER A 119 10.69 -50.80 -9.05
CA SER A 119 10.92 -51.93 -9.97
C SER A 119 11.65 -51.54 -11.27
N TRP A 120 12.01 -50.27 -11.45
CA TRP A 120 12.60 -49.79 -12.70
C TRP A 120 14.07 -50.18 -12.83
N ARG A 121 14.43 -50.84 -13.93
CA ARG A 121 15.81 -51.31 -14.20
C ARG A 121 16.86 -50.18 -14.18
N HIS A 122 16.50 -49.00 -14.69
CA HIS A 122 17.37 -47.81 -14.79
C HIS A 122 16.91 -46.69 -13.85
N GLN A 123 16.37 -47.03 -12.67
CA GLN A 123 15.74 -46.08 -11.75
C GLN A 123 16.62 -44.85 -11.46
N ARG A 124 17.88 -45.05 -11.07
CA ARG A 124 18.78 -43.94 -10.69
C ARG A 124 19.05 -42.99 -11.84
N GLU A 125 19.27 -43.52 -13.04
CA GLU A 125 19.54 -42.74 -14.25
C GLU A 125 18.31 -41.94 -14.67
N ILE A 126 17.13 -42.59 -14.69
CA ILE A 126 15.86 -41.95 -15.08
C ILE A 126 15.48 -40.86 -14.07
N LEU A 127 15.53 -41.15 -12.77
CA LEU A 127 15.19 -40.18 -11.73
C LEU A 127 16.22 -39.04 -11.68
N GLY A 128 17.51 -39.35 -11.82
CA GLY A 128 18.58 -38.35 -11.86
C GLY A 128 18.43 -37.39 -13.05
N ALA A 129 18.19 -37.93 -14.25
CA ALA A 129 17.93 -37.12 -15.44
C ALA A 129 16.66 -36.28 -15.30
N SER A 130 15.58 -36.86 -14.79
CA SER A 130 14.31 -36.16 -14.55
C SER A 130 14.48 -35.02 -13.54
N ALA A 131 15.21 -35.26 -12.44
CA ALA A 131 15.50 -34.24 -11.44
C ALA A 131 16.34 -33.10 -12.04
N ALA A 132 17.37 -33.42 -12.82
CA ALA A 132 18.19 -32.40 -13.48
C ALA A 132 17.37 -31.53 -14.45
N ILE A 133 16.46 -32.14 -15.23
CA ILE A 133 15.55 -31.41 -16.12
C ILE A 133 14.61 -30.51 -15.31
N ILE A 134 13.95 -31.04 -14.26
CA ILE A 134 13.02 -30.28 -13.42
C ILE A 134 13.74 -29.10 -12.76
N ILE A 135 14.93 -29.32 -12.19
CA ILE A 135 15.73 -28.25 -11.59
C ILE A 135 16.09 -27.21 -12.65
N GLY A 136 16.59 -27.62 -13.82
CA GLY A 136 16.93 -26.70 -14.90
C GLY A 136 15.74 -25.84 -15.35
N VAL A 137 14.58 -26.46 -15.53
CA VAL A 137 13.33 -25.76 -15.89
C VAL A 137 12.88 -24.80 -14.79
N LEU A 138 12.84 -25.24 -13.53
CA LEU A 138 12.41 -24.39 -12.41
C LEU A 138 13.41 -23.27 -12.13
N SER A 139 14.72 -23.49 -12.28
CA SER A 139 15.75 -22.46 -12.20
C SER A 139 15.58 -21.42 -13.31
N TRP A 140 15.33 -21.86 -14.55
CA TRP A 140 15.03 -20.96 -15.66
C TRP A 140 13.75 -20.14 -15.43
N ARG A 141 12.68 -20.78 -14.94
CA ARG A 141 11.43 -20.09 -14.55
C ARG A 141 11.66 -19.08 -13.43
N GLY A 142 12.43 -19.46 -12.42
CA GLY A 142 12.83 -18.59 -11.31
C GLY A 142 13.61 -17.38 -11.81
N TRP A 143 14.57 -17.58 -12.72
CA TRP A 143 15.32 -16.51 -13.35
C TRP A 143 14.44 -15.56 -14.16
N ILE A 144 13.49 -16.06 -14.96
CA ILE A 144 12.49 -15.20 -15.62
C ILE A 144 11.71 -14.39 -14.59
N GLN A 145 11.28 -15.03 -13.50
CA GLN A 145 10.51 -14.32 -12.48
C GLN A 145 11.32 -13.16 -11.90
N THR A 146 12.60 -13.35 -11.57
CA THR A 146 13.43 -12.27 -10.99
C THR A 146 13.59 -11.06 -11.90
N THR A 147 13.45 -11.22 -13.23
CA THR A 147 13.46 -10.07 -14.16
C THR A 147 12.32 -9.08 -13.89
N PHE A 148 11.16 -9.56 -13.40
CA PHE A 148 10.03 -8.70 -13.05
C PHE A 148 10.22 -8.01 -11.69
N TRP A 149 11.00 -8.59 -10.78
CA TRP A 149 11.22 -8.07 -9.42
C TRP A 149 12.38 -7.05 -9.33
N ARG A 150 12.94 -6.63 -10.47
CA ARG A 150 14.08 -5.71 -10.52
C ARG A 150 13.74 -4.29 -10.05
N ASP A 151 12.53 -3.82 -10.35
CA ASP A 151 12.06 -2.46 -10.06
C ASP A 151 10.53 -2.43 -9.94
N SER A 152 9.99 -1.41 -9.26
CA SER A 152 8.55 -1.32 -8.99
C SER A 152 7.70 -1.18 -10.24
N GLU A 153 8.16 -0.49 -11.30
CA GLU A 153 7.39 -0.33 -12.53
C GLU A 153 7.21 -1.68 -13.22
N THR A 154 8.32 -2.40 -13.43
CA THR A 154 8.27 -3.73 -14.05
C THR A 154 7.46 -4.71 -13.21
N LEU A 155 7.59 -4.66 -11.87
CA LEU A 155 6.87 -5.54 -10.95
C LEU A 155 5.35 -5.32 -10.99
N PHE A 156 4.90 -4.07 -10.90
CA PHE A 156 3.47 -3.76 -10.90
C PHE A 156 2.86 -3.85 -12.29
N THR A 157 3.61 -3.54 -13.35
CA THR A 157 3.18 -3.80 -14.74
C THR A 157 2.96 -5.29 -14.98
N HIS A 158 3.91 -6.14 -14.56
CA HIS A 158 3.75 -7.59 -14.64
C HIS A 158 2.54 -8.07 -13.82
N THR A 159 2.39 -7.54 -12.60
CA THR A 159 1.27 -7.89 -11.72
C THR A 159 -0.07 -7.58 -12.37
N LEU A 160 -0.23 -6.42 -13.00
CA LEU A 160 -1.44 -6.06 -13.75
C LEU A 160 -1.65 -6.95 -14.98
N ALA A 161 -0.58 -7.39 -15.65
CA ALA A 161 -0.69 -8.29 -16.79
C ALA A 161 -1.13 -9.71 -16.43
N VAL A 162 -0.92 -10.15 -15.18
CA VAL A 162 -1.19 -11.53 -14.74
C VAL A 162 -2.31 -11.66 -13.70
N THR A 163 -2.87 -10.54 -13.25
CA THR A 163 -4.02 -10.47 -12.34
C THR A 163 -5.13 -9.65 -12.96
N SER A 164 -6.34 -9.76 -12.41
CA SER A 164 -7.48 -8.95 -12.83
C SER A 164 -8.00 -8.12 -11.67
N ASN A 165 -8.48 -6.91 -11.95
CA ASN A 165 -9.11 -6.02 -10.95
C ASN A 165 -8.21 -5.75 -9.73
N ASN A 166 -6.96 -5.35 -9.98
CA ASN A 166 -5.93 -5.21 -8.94
C ASN A 166 -5.67 -3.74 -8.58
N ASP A 167 -6.57 -3.16 -7.79
CA ASP A 167 -6.47 -1.79 -7.28
C ASP A 167 -5.16 -1.51 -6.53
N VAL A 168 -4.58 -2.50 -5.86
CA VAL A 168 -3.29 -2.37 -5.18
C VAL A 168 -2.16 -2.18 -6.20
N ALA A 169 -2.13 -2.97 -7.26
CA ALA A 169 -1.12 -2.83 -8.31
C ALA A 169 -1.31 -1.55 -9.14
N GLU A 170 -2.56 -1.19 -9.47
CA GLU A 170 -2.92 0.07 -10.13
C GLU A 170 -2.44 1.28 -9.31
N ASN A 171 -2.74 1.30 -8.00
CA ASN A 171 -2.29 2.37 -7.11
C ASN A 171 -0.76 2.46 -7.05
N ASN A 172 -0.08 1.33 -6.90
CA ASN A 172 1.39 1.34 -6.80
C ASN A 172 2.07 1.71 -8.11
N LEU A 173 1.56 1.27 -9.27
CA LEU A 173 2.07 1.71 -10.56
C LEU A 173 1.82 3.22 -10.76
N GLY A 174 0.64 3.71 -10.35
CA GLY A 174 0.32 5.14 -10.31
C GLY A 174 1.32 5.96 -9.49
N ILE A 175 1.70 5.49 -8.30
CA ILE A 175 2.75 6.14 -7.48
C ILE A 175 4.09 6.18 -8.22
N VAL A 176 4.48 5.09 -8.89
CA VAL A 176 5.74 5.03 -9.64
C VAL A 176 5.74 6.05 -10.78
N LEU A 177 4.64 6.14 -11.53
CA LEU A 177 4.47 7.10 -12.62
C LEU A 177 4.45 8.55 -12.11
N LEU A 178 3.81 8.80 -10.97
CA LEU A 178 3.77 10.11 -10.32
C LEU A 178 5.19 10.60 -9.98
N ARG A 179 6.01 9.72 -9.39
CA ARG A 179 7.42 10.03 -9.07
C ARG A 179 8.26 10.29 -10.32
N LYS A 180 7.89 9.74 -11.47
CA LYS A 180 8.54 9.99 -12.77
C LYS A 180 8.02 11.26 -13.47
N GLY A 181 7.06 11.96 -12.88
CA GLY A 181 6.43 13.15 -13.48
C GLY A 181 5.45 12.84 -14.62
N LYS A 182 5.11 11.57 -14.84
CA LYS A 182 4.13 11.13 -15.84
C LYS A 182 2.71 11.28 -15.30
N LEU A 183 2.28 12.53 -15.12
CA LEU A 183 1.06 12.87 -14.38
C LEU A 183 -0.22 12.24 -14.97
N ASP A 184 -0.38 12.28 -16.29
CA ASP A 184 -1.59 11.74 -16.94
C ASP A 184 -1.69 10.22 -16.82
N GLU A 185 -0.58 9.51 -17.05
CA GLU A 185 -0.51 8.06 -16.85
C GLU A 185 -0.77 7.71 -15.38
N ALA A 186 -0.18 8.46 -14.43
CA ALA A 186 -0.38 8.25 -13.00
C ALA A 186 -1.84 8.44 -12.59
N ILE A 187 -2.49 9.53 -13.02
CA ILE A 187 -3.91 9.81 -12.76
C ILE A 187 -4.77 8.69 -13.33
N SER A 188 -4.49 8.21 -14.54
CA SER A 188 -5.26 7.11 -15.14
C SER A 188 -5.20 5.83 -14.29
N MET A 189 -4.02 5.42 -13.82
CA MET A 189 -3.86 4.23 -12.99
C MET A 189 -4.51 4.41 -11.61
N LEU A 190 -4.34 5.58 -11.00
CA LEU A 190 -4.94 5.90 -9.71
C LEU A 190 -6.48 5.98 -9.79
N GLN A 191 -7.02 6.51 -10.90
CA GLN A 191 -8.46 6.50 -11.16
C GLN A 191 -8.98 5.07 -11.33
N ALA A 192 -8.25 4.20 -12.03
CA ALA A 192 -8.59 2.79 -12.13
C ALA A 192 -8.64 2.12 -10.74
N ALA A 193 -7.68 2.42 -9.86
CA ALA A 193 -7.66 1.90 -8.50
C ALA A 193 -8.90 2.30 -7.68
N VAL A 194 -9.26 3.60 -7.66
CA VAL A 194 -10.46 4.07 -6.91
C VAL A 194 -11.76 3.58 -7.55
N ASN A 195 -11.81 3.41 -8.88
CA ASN A 195 -13.00 2.85 -9.55
C ASN A 195 -13.19 1.38 -9.20
N LEU A 196 -12.10 0.61 -9.09
CA LEU A 196 -12.12 -0.79 -8.69
C LEU A 196 -12.47 -0.97 -7.21
N ARG A 197 -11.96 -0.08 -6.35
CA ARG A 197 -12.25 -0.07 -4.92
C ARG A 197 -12.41 1.37 -4.41
N PRO A 198 -13.67 1.87 -4.35
CA PRO A 198 -13.97 3.24 -3.88
C PRO A 198 -13.56 3.54 -2.43
N GLU A 199 -13.31 2.52 -1.63
CA GLU A 199 -12.88 2.63 -0.23
C GLU A 199 -11.35 2.49 -0.07
N ASN A 200 -10.58 2.50 -1.16
CA ASN A 200 -9.12 2.46 -1.13
C ASN A 200 -8.56 3.85 -0.77
N ALA A 201 -8.46 4.11 0.53
CA ALA A 201 -7.91 5.36 1.07
C ALA A 201 -6.53 5.74 0.49
N PRO A 202 -5.53 4.84 0.42
CA PRO A 202 -4.26 5.13 -0.23
C PRO A 202 -4.39 5.60 -1.69
N ALA A 203 -5.29 5.01 -2.47
CA ALA A 203 -5.53 5.43 -3.86
C ALA A 203 -6.14 6.83 -3.93
N HIS A 204 -7.08 7.17 -3.04
CA HIS A 204 -7.63 8.53 -2.94
C HIS A 204 -6.56 9.57 -2.58
N ASP A 205 -5.69 9.29 -1.61
CA ASP A 205 -4.58 10.18 -1.23
C ASP A 205 -3.63 10.42 -2.42
N ASN A 206 -3.18 9.35 -3.07
CA ASN A 206 -2.25 9.46 -4.20
C ASN A 206 -2.88 10.15 -5.42
N LEU A 207 -4.16 9.91 -5.69
CA LEU A 207 -4.89 10.57 -6.77
C LEU A 207 -5.04 12.07 -6.49
N ALA A 208 -5.35 12.44 -5.24
CA ALA A 208 -5.40 13.84 -4.83
C ALA A 208 -4.05 14.53 -5.00
N LYS A 209 -2.95 13.89 -4.59
CA LYS A 209 -1.58 14.39 -4.80
C LYS A 209 -1.24 14.55 -6.28
N ALA A 210 -1.62 13.59 -7.12
CA ALA A 210 -1.41 13.67 -8.56
C ALA A 210 -2.17 14.85 -9.20
N PHE A 211 -3.42 15.06 -8.78
CA PHE A 211 -4.20 16.22 -9.21
C PHE A 211 -3.61 17.55 -8.74
N LEU A 212 -3.14 17.64 -7.48
CA LEU A 212 -2.44 18.84 -7.00
C LEU A 212 -1.18 19.14 -7.82
N GLN A 213 -0.36 18.13 -8.11
CA GLN A 213 0.84 18.31 -8.91
C GLN A 213 0.54 18.75 -10.35
N LYS A 214 -0.62 18.37 -10.88
CA LYS A 214 -1.13 18.79 -12.19
C LYS A 214 -1.84 20.16 -12.16
N GLY A 215 -2.04 20.74 -10.99
CA GLY A 215 -2.79 22.00 -10.80
C GLY A 215 -4.31 21.84 -10.86
N GLN A 216 -4.82 20.60 -10.88
CA GLN A 216 -6.25 20.27 -10.86
C GLN A 216 -6.80 20.27 -9.43
N VAL A 217 -6.82 21.44 -8.80
CA VAL A 217 -7.03 21.51 -7.35
C VAL A 217 -8.45 21.12 -6.91
N ALA A 218 -9.47 21.48 -7.69
CA ALA A 218 -10.85 21.10 -7.40
C ALA A 218 -11.03 19.57 -7.34
N ASP A 219 -10.40 18.83 -8.28
CA ASP A 219 -10.44 17.37 -8.31
C ASP A 219 -9.72 16.77 -7.09
N ALA A 220 -8.56 17.34 -6.70
CA ALA A 220 -7.85 16.90 -5.51
C ALA A 220 -8.70 17.02 -4.23
N MET A 221 -9.48 18.09 -4.09
CA MET A 221 -10.36 18.28 -2.93
C MET A 221 -11.44 17.21 -2.82
N ILE A 222 -11.99 16.75 -3.95
CA ILE A 222 -12.97 15.66 -3.97
C ILE A 222 -12.35 14.39 -3.38
N HIS A 223 -11.14 14.05 -3.82
CA HIS A 223 -10.46 12.84 -3.34
C HIS A 223 -9.97 12.97 -1.89
N TYR A 224 -9.52 14.15 -1.43
CA TYR A 224 -9.21 14.35 -0.01
C TYR A 224 -10.43 14.27 0.90
N ARG A 225 -11.58 14.80 0.47
CA ARG A 225 -12.84 14.62 1.22
C ARG A 225 -13.24 13.16 1.31
N LYS A 226 -13.19 12.43 0.19
CA LYS A 226 -13.47 10.99 0.19
C LYS A 226 -12.48 10.21 1.07
N LEU A 227 -11.21 10.59 1.08
CA LEU A 227 -10.22 10.03 2.00
C LEU A 227 -10.61 10.26 3.47
N LEU A 228 -11.06 11.46 3.82
CA LEU A 228 -11.51 11.80 5.18
C LEU A 228 -12.85 11.13 5.54
N GLU A 229 -13.72 10.83 4.59
CA GLU A 229 -14.89 9.97 4.83
C GLU A 229 -14.48 8.54 5.22
N ILE A 230 -13.42 8.02 4.60
CA ILE A 230 -12.89 6.65 4.87
C ILE A 230 -12.04 6.64 6.15
N GLN A 231 -11.23 7.68 6.36
CA GLN A 231 -10.29 7.85 7.47
C GLN A 231 -10.46 9.23 8.11
N PRO A 232 -11.46 9.40 8.99
CA PRO A 232 -11.77 10.69 9.60
C PRO A 232 -10.62 11.29 10.43
N GLU A 233 -9.72 10.46 10.95
CA GLU A 233 -8.60 10.92 11.78
C GLU A 233 -7.29 11.14 10.99
N ASN A 234 -7.35 11.20 9.66
CA ASN A 234 -6.16 11.37 8.82
C ASN A 234 -5.64 12.82 8.89
N VAL A 235 -4.72 13.06 9.82
CA VAL A 235 -4.08 14.36 10.07
C VAL A 235 -3.45 14.99 8.82
N GLU A 236 -2.78 14.19 7.99
CA GLU A 236 -2.12 14.70 6.78
C GLU A 236 -3.16 15.18 5.77
N ALA A 237 -4.24 14.42 5.58
CA ALA A 237 -5.34 14.79 4.70
C ALA A 237 -6.02 16.08 5.15
N HIS A 238 -6.29 16.25 6.47
CA HIS A 238 -6.81 17.51 7.01
C HIS A 238 -5.86 18.69 6.76
N ASN A 239 -4.56 18.51 7.01
CA ASN A 239 -3.57 19.56 6.78
C ASN A 239 -3.47 20.00 5.32
N ILE A 240 -3.41 19.05 4.39
CA ILE A 240 -3.33 19.33 2.96
C ILE A 240 -4.65 19.95 2.49
N LEU A 241 -5.80 19.40 2.88
CA LEU A 241 -7.10 19.94 2.49
C LEU A 241 -7.28 21.38 2.99
N GLY A 242 -6.86 21.70 4.21
CA GLY A 242 -6.85 23.07 4.73
C GLY A 242 -5.97 24.01 3.89
N THR A 243 -4.78 23.55 3.51
CA THR A 243 -3.84 24.32 2.65
C THR A 243 -4.42 24.55 1.25
N VAL A 244 -5.14 23.57 0.72
CA VAL A 244 -5.80 23.65 -0.58
C VAL A 244 -7.01 24.59 -0.53
N LEU A 245 -7.81 24.51 0.54
CA LEU A 245 -8.99 25.34 0.77
C LEU A 245 -8.62 26.83 0.87
N ILE A 246 -7.52 27.16 1.58
CA ILE A 246 -7.08 28.56 1.71
C ILE A 246 -6.65 29.15 0.36
N GLN A 247 -6.00 28.37 -0.51
CA GLN A 247 -5.63 28.80 -1.87
C GLN A 247 -6.84 29.14 -2.75
N HIS A 248 -8.02 28.59 -2.42
CA HIS A 248 -9.27 28.81 -3.14
C HIS A 248 -10.21 29.77 -2.39
N GLY A 249 -9.70 30.52 -1.42
CA GLY A 249 -10.48 31.52 -0.66
C GLY A 249 -11.50 30.92 0.31
N ARG A 250 -11.49 29.61 0.54
CA ARG A 250 -12.41 28.93 1.48
C ARG A 250 -11.84 28.94 2.88
N ILE A 251 -11.62 30.15 3.42
CA ILE A 251 -10.88 30.41 4.66
C ILE A 251 -11.50 29.69 5.85
N ARG A 252 -12.83 29.79 6.02
CA ARG A 252 -13.54 29.15 7.14
C ARG A 252 -13.34 27.63 7.17
N GLU A 253 -13.53 26.98 6.04
CA GLU A 253 -13.35 25.53 5.94
C GLU A 253 -11.89 25.13 6.16
N ALA A 254 -10.92 25.93 5.71
CA ALA A 254 -9.51 25.68 5.99
C ALA A 254 -9.21 25.71 7.50
N ILE A 255 -9.77 26.70 8.21
CA ILE A 255 -9.67 26.79 9.67
C ILE A 255 -10.26 25.55 10.33
N GLU A 256 -11.44 25.10 9.90
CA GLU A 256 -12.09 23.89 10.43
C GLU A 256 -11.20 22.65 10.25
N GLN A 257 -10.60 22.46 9.07
CA GLN A 257 -9.70 21.32 8.84
C GLN A 257 -8.46 21.34 9.74
N TRP A 258 -7.81 22.50 9.92
CA TRP A 258 -6.65 22.58 10.81
C TRP A 258 -7.03 22.52 12.29
N GLN A 259 -8.24 22.95 12.67
CA GLN A 259 -8.75 22.73 14.02
C GLN A 259 -8.94 21.24 14.28
N GLU A 260 -9.49 20.49 13.33
CA GLU A 260 -9.62 19.03 13.45
C GLU A 260 -8.25 18.36 13.58
N THR A 261 -7.26 18.79 12.79
CA THR A 261 -5.87 18.35 12.99
C THR A 261 -5.39 18.57 14.43
N LEU A 262 -5.70 19.71 15.05
CA LEU A 262 -5.29 19.99 16.43
C LEU A 262 -6.12 19.24 17.48
N THR A 263 -7.36 18.85 17.16
CA THR A 263 -8.16 17.94 18.00
C THR A 263 -7.50 16.55 18.03
N ILE A 264 -7.09 16.02 16.88
CA ILE A 264 -6.46 14.70 16.76
C ILE A 264 -5.01 14.71 17.26
N GLN A 265 -4.24 15.74 16.87
CA GLN A 265 -2.84 15.91 17.22
C GLN A 265 -2.57 17.34 17.74
N PRO A 266 -2.71 17.58 19.05
CA PRO A 266 -2.55 18.91 19.65
C PRO A 266 -1.20 19.56 19.42
N ASP A 267 -0.14 18.78 19.16
CA ASP A 267 1.22 19.26 18.90
C ASP A 267 1.60 19.27 17.41
N ASN A 268 0.61 19.30 16.51
CA ASN A 268 0.89 19.43 15.08
C ASN A 268 1.37 20.86 14.74
N GLY A 269 2.68 21.02 14.53
CA GLY A 269 3.30 22.31 14.22
C GLY A 269 2.81 22.95 12.91
N ASN A 270 2.48 22.14 11.90
CA ASN A 270 1.98 22.64 10.61
C ASN A 270 0.60 23.29 10.77
N ALA A 271 -0.34 22.61 11.44
CA ALA A 271 -1.67 23.17 11.70
C ALA A 271 -1.61 24.44 12.55
N LYS A 272 -0.76 24.48 13.60
CA LYS A 272 -0.56 25.69 14.40
C LYS A 272 -0.01 26.85 13.57
N SER A 273 1.01 26.60 12.73
CA SER A 273 1.58 27.62 11.85
C SER A 273 0.56 28.13 10.82
N ASN A 274 -0.23 27.23 10.22
CA ASN A 274 -1.23 27.60 9.23
C ASN A 274 -2.39 28.40 9.84
N LEU A 275 -2.92 27.98 11.00
CA LEU A 275 -3.94 28.74 11.72
C LEU A 275 -3.41 30.11 12.17
N ALA A 276 -2.17 30.16 12.69
CA ALA A 276 -1.54 31.43 13.07
C ALA A 276 -1.41 32.38 11.87
N TRP A 277 -1.02 31.84 10.70
CA TRP A 277 -0.94 32.62 9.47
C TRP A 277 -2.30 33.22 9.09
N VAL A 278 -3.37 32.42 9.12
CA VAL A 278 -4.73 32.91 8.81
C VAL A 278 -5.19 33.96 9.82
N PHE A 279 -5.02 33.70 11.12
CA PHE A 279 -5.41 34.64 12.16
C PHE A 279 -4.58 35.94 12.15
N ALA A 280 -3.38 35.93 11.58
CA ALA A 280 -2.57 37.13 11.42
C ALA A 280 -2.86 37.90 10.12
N THR A 281 -3.17 37.20 9.02
CA THR A 281 -3.07 37.78 7.67
C THR A 281 -4.34 37.69 6.82
N SER A 282 -5.43 37.11 7.36
CA SER A 282 -6.69 37.01 6.63
C SER A 282 -7.15 38.38 6.11
N PRO A 283 -7.52 38.52 4.82
CA PRO A 283 -8.08 39.76 4.30
C PRO A 283 -9.37 40.17 5.02
N GLU A 284 -10.19 39.17 5.36
CA GLU A 284 -11.40 39.34 6.15
C GLU A 284 -11.03 39.49 7.62
N GLY A 285 -11.31 40.69 8.18
CA GLY A 285 -10.99 41.01 9.57
C GLY A 285 -11.72 40.16 10.60
N SER A 286 -12.84 39.53 10.24
CA SER A 286 -13.57 38.59 11.11
C SER A 286 -12.79 37.33 11.45
N PHE A 287 -11.79 36.95 10.65
CA PHE A 287 -10.91 35.84 10.96
C PHE A 287 -9.60 36.28 11.63
N ARG A 288 -9.32 37.59 11.73
CA ARG A 288 -8.08 38.04 12.35
C ARG A 288 -8.19 38.02 13.88
N ASP A 289 -7.18 37.47 14.52
CA ASP A 289 -7.03 37.38 15.97
C ASP A 289 -5.53 37.37 16.30
N GLY A 290 -4.96 38.55 16.50
CA GLY A 290 -3.52 38.72 16.74
C GLY A 290 -3.04 37.98 18.00
N VAL A 291 -3.86 37.89 19.05
CA VAL A 291 -3.48 37.21 20.30
C VAL A 291 -3.37 35.70 20.06
N ARG A 292 -4.39 35.10 19.45
CA ARG A 292 -4.38 33.68 19.12
C ARG A 292 -3.32 33.34 18.07
N ALA A 293 -3.11 34.22 17.10
CA ALA A 293 -2.06 34.08 16.10
C ALA A 293 -0.67 33.98 16.75
N VAL A 294 -0.34 34.88 17.69
CA VAL A 294 0.95 34.87 18.40
C VAL A 294 1.10 33.58 19.21
N GLN A 295 0.08 33.18 19.96
CA GLN A 295 0.13 31.97 20.78
C GLN A 295 0.42 30.72 19.93
N LEU A 296 -0.29 30.55 18.81
CA LEU A 296 -0.11 29.41 17.92
C LEU A 296 1.25 29.45 17.20
N ALA A 297 1.69 30.63 16.74
CA ALA A 297 2.98 30.78 16.07
C ALA A 297 4.17 30.50 17.02
N GLU A 298 4.11 30.96 18.27
CA GLU A 298 5.14 30.66 19.28
C GLU A 298 5.19 29.17 19.61
N GLN A 299 4.03 28.51 19.72
CA GLN A 299 3.97 27.05 19.89
C GLN A 299 4.56 26.32 18.69
N ALA A 300 4.20 26.71 17.46
CA ALA A 300 4.76 26.13 16.24
C ALA A 300 6.29 26.30 16.19
N LEU A 301 6.80 27.47 16.60
CA LEU A 301 8.23 27.75 16.62
C LEU A 301 8.95 26.85 17.62
N ARG A 302 8.41 26.68 18.82
CA ARG A 302 8.95 25.76 19.83
C ARG A 302 8.99 24.32 19.33
N LEU A 303 7.90 23.84 18.72
CA LEU A 303 7.81 22.49 18.16
C LEU A 303 8.81 22.25 17.02
N SER A 304 9.13 23.28 16.24
CA SER A 304 10.15 23.19 15.18
C SER A 304 11.60 23.30 15.67
N GLY A 305 11.82 23.50 16.97
CA GLY A 305 13.13 23.75 17.55
C GLY A 305 13.79 25.05 17.07
N GLY A 306 13.01 26.02 16.57
CA GLY A 306 13.53 27.30 16.08
C GLY A 306 14.34 27.22 14.78
N LYS A 307 14.21 26.15 14.00
CA LYS A 307 15.03 25.90 12.79
C LYS A 307 14.31 26.17 11.46
N ASN A 308 13.03 26.55 11.50
CA ASN A 308 12.23 26.76 10.29
C ASN A 308 11.97 28.26 10.02
N PRO A 309 12.60 28.87 8.99
CA PRO A 309 12.39 30.27 8.63
C PRO A 309 10.94 30.64 8.33
N ILE A 310 10.15 29.70 7.82
CA ILE A 310 8.73 29.92 7.47
C ILE A 310 7.93 30.24 8.74
N ILE A 311 8.27 29.64 9.87
CA ILE A 311 7.56 29.87 11.13
C ILE A 311 7.94 31.23 11.74
N PHE A 312 9.19 31.69 11.57
CA PHE A 312 9.57 33.06 11.94
C PHE A 312 8.77 34.10 11.16
N ARG A 313 8.56 33.88 9.85
CA ARG A 313 7.70 34.73 9.02
C ARG A 313 6.27 34.76 9.55
N THR A 314 5.71 33.61 9.91
CA THR A 314 4.37 33.52 10.51
C THR A 314 4.30 34.25 11.85
N LEU A 315 5.29 34.08 12.73
CA LEU A 315 5.33 34.73 14.03
C LEU A 315 5.50 36.25 13.92
N ALA A 316 6.32 36.73 12.99
CA ALA A 316 6.46 38.15 12.73
C ALA A 316 5.14 38.78 12.25
N ALA A 317 4.41 38.10 11.36
CA ALA A 317 3.08 38.54 10.93
C ALA A 317 2.09 38.57 12.10
N ALA A 318 2.12 37.56 12.98
CA ALA A 318 1.28 37.52 14.17
C ALA A 318 1.59 38.66 15.15
N TYR A 319 2.87 38.97 15.38
CA TYR A 319 3.26 40.12 16.19
C TYR A 319 2.77 41.44 15.59
N ALA A 320 2.90 41.62 14.27
CA ALA A 320 2.40 42.81 13.60
C ALA A 320 0.88 42.98 13.75
N GLU A 321 0.09 41.90 13.57
CA GLU A 321 -1.37 41.95 13.77
C GLU A 321 -1.75 42.27 15.22
N SER A 322 -0.94 41.83 16.19
CA SER A 322 -1.12 42.17 17.61
C SER A 322 -0.63 43.58 18.00
N GLY A 323 -0.11 44.38 17.06
CA GLY A 323 0.47 45.72 17.31
C GLY A 323 1.88 45.72 17.91
N ARG A 324 2.52 44.55 18.01
CA ARG A 324 3.88 44.34 18.57
C ARG A 324 4.95 44.50 17.51
N PHE A 325 5.02 45.70 16.91
CA PHE A 325 5.91 45.97 15.77
C PHE A 325 7.41 45.78 16.05
N PRO A 326 7.97 46.14 17.22
CA PRO A 326 9.39 45.88 17.51
C PRO A 326 9.72 44.39 17.45
N GLU A 327 8.91 43.54 18.09
CA GLU A 327 9.09 42.09 18.08
C GLU A 327 8.87 41.49 16.69
N ALA A 328 7.93 42.04 15.91
CA ALA A 328 7.71 41.63 14.53
C ALA A 328 8.97 41.85 13.67
N ILE A 329 9.59 43.03 13.76
CA ILE A 329 10.81 43.38 13.00
C ILE A 329 11.98 42.48 13.41
N GLU A 330 12.20 42.30 14.71
CA GLU A 330 13.27 41.44 15.23
C GLU A 330 13.09 39.99 14.78
N THR A 331 11.88 39.46 14.91
CA THR A 331 11.54 38.08 14.52
C THR A 331 11.71 37.88 13.01
N ALA A 332 11.31 38.85 12.19
CA ALA A 332 11.50 38.80 10.75
C ALA A 332 12.98 38.78 10.37
N LYS A 333 13.82 39.62 11.01
CA LYS A 333 15.28 39.62 10.79
C LYS A 333 15.91 38.27 11.11
N ARG A 334 15.56 37.66 12.25
CA ARG A 334 16.02 36.31 12.60
C ARG A 334 15.62 35.27 11.57
N GLY A 335 14.38 35.33 11.06
CA GLY A 335 13.90 34.44 10.00
C GLY A 335 14.72 34.58 8.70
N VAL A 336 15.06 35.82 8.31
CA VAL A 336 15.88 36.10 7.13
C VAL A 336 17.32 35.60 7.30
N GLU A 337 17.94 35.88 8.45
CA GLU A 337 19.29 35.38 8.77
C GLU A 337 19.35 33.85 8.71
N LEU A 338 18.35 33.17 9.29
CA LEU A 338 18.27 31.72 9.25
C LEU A 338 18.10 31.18 7.82
N ALA A 339 17.24 31.79 7.00
CA ALA A 339 17.06 31.41 5.60
C ALA A 339 18.35 31.60 4.77
N ASN A 340 19.06 32.71 4.99
CA ASN A 340 20.34 32.97 4.33
C ASN A 340 21.39 31.93 4.70
N ASN A 341 21.52 31.60 5.99
CA ASN A 341 22.47 30.60 6.47
C ASN A 341 22.19 29.19 5.91
N LEU A 342 20.92 28.81 5.76
CA LEU A 342 20.55 27.54 5.12
C LEU A 342 20.90 27.52 3.62
N THR A 343 20.81 28.67 2.95
CA THR A 343 21.14 28.79 1.52
C THR A 343 22.65 28.76 1.30
N THR A 344 23.43 29.43 2.16
CA THR A 344 24.90 29.46 2.07
C THR A 344 25.55 28.16 2.54
N GLY A 345 24.99 27.47 3.55
CA GLY A 345 25.47 26.16 4.00
C GLY A 345 25.27 25.03 2.98
N ASN A 346 24.31 25.15 2.06
CA ASN A 346 24.15 24.24 0.93
C ASN A 346 25.06 24.56 -0.27
N LEU A 347 25.75 25.72 -0.23
CA LEU A 347 26.65 26.19 -1.29
C LEU A 347 28.14 26.07 -0.92
N SER A 348 28.48 25.56 0.27
CA SER A 348 29.87 25.25 0.61
C SER A 348 30.29 23.93 -0.06
N PRO A 349 31.22 23.94 -1.05
CA PRO A 349 31.86 22.73 -1.52
C PRO A 349 32.90 22.36 -0.47
N ASN A 350 32.55 21.48 0.46
CA ASN A 350 33.45 20.59 1.21
C ASN A 350 32.72 20.00 2.42
N SER A 351 32.27 18.77 2.27
CA SER A 351 32.35 17.77 3.34
C SER A 351 32.46 16.41 2.66
N GLU A 352 33.67 15.84 2.78
CA GLU A 352 34.15 14.55 2.28
C GLU A 352 33.25 13.35 2.60
#